data_AF-A0AAX3QRA2-F1
#
_entry.id   AF-A0AAX3QRA2-F1
#
_cell.length_a   1.000
_cell.length_b   1.000
_cell.length_c   1.000
_cell.angle_alpha   90.00
_cell.angle_beta   90.00
_cell.angle_gamma   90.00
#
_symmetry.space_group_name_H-M   'P 1'
#
loop_
_entity.id
_entity.type
_entity.pdbx_description
1 polymer ?
#
loop_
_entity_poly.entity_id
_entity_poly.type
_entity_poly.pdbx_seq_one_letter_code
_entity_poly.pdbx_strand_id
1 'polypeptide(L)'
;MKKIILLIIVSCTVVMATAQQTERFTFATSVGTGIDMNEPSATPFTWQALGYYAINKRFSVGIGTGLSIYEKALIPLFADAKFLIIKPRKFTPYIKCGVGYSFAPDKNANGGFYLNPSAGVEYSIYKSKKLFLALGYESQKLEQLKTQKQSLFTAEFAEKLIHNAISIKIGFIF
;
A
#
# COMPACT_ATOMS: atom_id res chain seq x y z
N MET A 1 7.20 -12.38 -52.66
CA MET A 1 5.81 -12.45 -52.12
C MET A 1 5.68 -13.31 -50.86
N LYS A 2 6.21 -14.55 -50.81
CA LYS A 2 6.14 -15.43 -49.61
C LYS A 2 6.71 -14.83 -48.31
N LYS A 3 7.81 -14.06 -48.36
CA LYS A 3 8.46 -13.47 -47.16
C LYS A 3 7.65 -12.35 -46.50
N ILE A 4 6.89 -11.58 -47.30
CA ILE A 4 6.05 -10.47 -46.80
C ILE A 4 4.81 -11.01 -46.08
N ILE A 5 4.22 -12.09 -46.63
CA ILE A 5 3.08 -12.78 -46.00
C ILE A 5 3.47 -13.34 -44.63
N LEU A 6 4.68 -13.91 -44.50
CA LEU A 6 5.17 -14.44 -43.23
C LEU A 6 5.35 -13.34 -42.17
N LEU A 7 5.84 -12.17 -42.57
CA LEU A 7 6.01 -11.00 -41.69
C LEU A 7 4.67 -10.44 -41.19
N ILE A 8 3.64 -10.44 -42.04
CA ILE A 8 2.28 -10.03 -41.68
C ILE A 8 1.63 -11.04 -40.74
N ILE A 9 1.84 -12.34 -40.95
CA ILE A 9 1.32 -13.38 -40.05
C ILE A 9 2.00 -13.28 -38.67
N VAL A 10 3.32 -13.09 -38.63
CA VAL A 10 4.06 -12.92 -37.36
C VAL A 10 3.60 -11.67 -36.63
N SER A 11 3.43 -10.52 -37.31
CA SER A 11 2.92 -9.31 -36.66
C SER A 11 1.49 -9.48 -36.14
N CYS A 12 0.62 -10.18 -36.88
CA CYS A 12 -0.75 -10.46 -36.46
C CYS A 12 -0.80 -11.41 -35.25
N THR A 13 0.11 -12.39 -35.17
CA THR A 13 0.22 -13.28 -34.00
C THR A 13 0.69 -12.56 -32.74
N VAL A 14 1.58 -11.56 -32.85
CA VAL A 14 2.02 -10.73 -31.71
C VAL A 14 0.85 -9.88 -31.18
N VAL A 15 0.04 -9.31 -32.08
CA VAL A 15 -1.15 -8.51 -31.71
C VAL A 15 -2.26 -9.38 -31.09
N MET A 16 -2.43 -10.63 -31.55
CA MET A 16 -3.40 -11.55 -30.93
C MET A 16 -2.92 -12.10 -29.58
N ALA A 17 -1.61 -12.30 -29.40
CA ALA A 17 -1.04 -12.73 -28.13
C ALA A 17 -1.17 -11.65 -27.03
N THR A 18 -1.07 -10.36 -27.39
CA THR A 18 -1.30 -9.25 -26.46
C THR A 18 -2.78 -9.01 -26.15
N ALA A 19 -3.71 -9.39 -27.04
CA ALA A 19 -5.15 -9.31 -26.79
C ALA A 19 -5.69 -10.37 -25.82
N GLN A 20 -4.96 -11.49 -25.62
CA GLN A 20 -5.32 -12.57 -24.70
C GLN A 20 -4.70 -12.45 -23.30
N GLN A 21 -3.89 -11.42 -23.05
CA GLN A 21 -3.34 -11.18 -21.73
C GLN A 21 -4.46 -10.71 -20.80
N THR A 22 -4.99 -11.64 -20.02
CA THR A 22 -5.77 -11.31 -18.82
C THR A 22 -4.94 -10.29 -18.04
N GLU A 23 -5.45 -9.08 -17.84
CA GLU A 23 -4.75 -8.03 -17.10
C GLU A 23 -4.48 -8.54 -15.68
N ARG A 24 -3.27 -9.08 -15.46
CA ARG A 24 -2.81 -9.57 -14.15
C ARG A 24 -2.29 -8.43 -13.30
N PHE A 25 -1.97 -7.30 -13.92
CA PHE A 25 -1.51 -6.11 -13.22
C PHE A 25 -2.67 -5.18 -12.95
N THR A 26 -2.70 -4.62 -11.74
CA THR A 26 -3.75 -3.71 -11.31
C THR A 26 -3.14 -2.61 -10.46
N PHE A 27 -3.54 -1.37 -10.69
CA PHE A 27 -3.03 -0.24 -9.91
C PHE A 27 -4.08 0.21 -8.90
N ALA A 28 -3.67 0.52 -7.69
CA ALA A 28 -4.56 1.02 -6.65
C ALA A 28 -4.00 2.29 -6.03
N THR A 29 -4.90 3.23 -5.72
CA THR A 29 -4.58 4.43 -4.95
C THR A 29 -5.58 4.56 -3.81
N SER A 30 -5.13 4.93 -2.62
CA SER A 30 -6.00 5.15 -1.48
C SER A 30 -5.58 6.34 -0.65
N VAL A 31 -6.57 6.93 -0.03
CA VAL A 31 -6.42 7.86 1.08
C VAL A 31 -7.03 7.22 2.32
N GLY A 32 -6.46 7.51 3.47
CA GLY A 32 -6.95 6.97 4.72
C GLY A 32 -6.60 7.84 5.89
N THR A 33 -7.35 7.64 6.96
CA THR A 33 -7.11 8.25 8.27
C THR A 33 -6.97 7.17 9.32
N GLY A 34 -6.31 7.48 10.43
CA GLY A 34 -6.19 6.59 11.57
C GLY A 34 -6.84 7.15 12.82
N ILE A 35 -7.28 6.27 13.70
CA ILE A 35 -7.55 6.60 15.10
C ILE A 35 -6.38 6.04 15.90
N ASP A 36 -5.53 6.92 16.42
CA ASP A 36 -4.41 6.52 17.25
C ASP A 36 -4.92 6.01 18.60
N MET A 37 -4.34 4.91 19.07
CA MET A 37 -4.73 4.30 20.35
C MET A 37 -3.97 4.86 21.56
N ASN A 38 -3.01 5.78 21.34
CA ASN A 38 -2.30 6.51 22.39
C ASN A 38 -2.59 8.02 22.26
N GLU A 39 -2.89 8.69 23.39
CA GLU A 39 -3.10 10.14 23.47
C GLU A 39 -1.83 10.94 23.05
N PRO A 40 -1.95 12.19 22.58
CA PRO A 40 -2.45 12.61 21.27
C PRO A 40 -1.36 13.31 20.45
N SER A 41 -1.44 13.30 19.11
CA SER A 41 -0.85 14.35 18.25
C SER A 41 -1.25 14.20 16.78
N ALA A 42 -2.37 14.86 16.41
CA ALA A 42 -2.93 14.94 15.04
C ALA A 42 -3.54 13.65 14.45
N THR A 43 -4.69 13.81 13.78
CA THR A 43 -5.29 12.74 12.97
C THR A 43 -4.38 12.36 11.81
N PRO A 44 -3.88 11.12 11.74
CA PRO A 44 -2.90 10.76 10.74
C PRO A 44 -3.53 10.64 9.36
N PHE A 45 -2.98 11.38 8.41
CA PHE A 45 -3.39 11.30 7.01
C PHE A 45 -2.44 10.36 6.25
N THR A 46 -2.99 9.37 5.57
CA THR A 46 -2.20 8.43 4.76
C THR A 46 -2.68 8.46 3.33
N TRP A 47 -1.74 8.62 2.40
CA TRP A 47 -1.94 8.41 0.98
C TRP A 47 -1.05 7.26 0.53
N GLN A 48 -1.57 6.35 -0.28
CA GLN A 48 -0.82 5.17 -0.75
C GLN A 48 -1.12 4.88 -2.21
N ALA A 49 -0.09 4.52 -2.95
CA ALA A 49 -0.15 4.01 -4.31
C ALA A 49 0.44 2.60 -4.34
N LEU A 50 -0.27 1.65 -4.94
CA LEU A 50 0.08 0.23 -4.94
C LEU A 50 -0.06 -0.36 -6.34
N GLY A 51 0.92 -1.17 -6.75
CA GLY A 51 0.82 -2.04 -7.90
C GLY A 51 0.64 -3.49 -7.47
N TYR A 52 -0.40 -4.14 -7.95
CA TYR A 52 -0.68 -5.56 -7.70
C TYR A 52 -0.44 -6.42 -8.93
N TYR A 53 0.03 -7.62 -8.70
CA TYR A 53 0.06 -8.74 -9.62
C TYR A 53 -0.86 -9.86 -9.10
N ALA A 54 -1.85 -10.23 -9.90
CA ALA A 54 -2.76 -11.33 -9.64
C ALA A 54 -2.06 -12.67 -9.92
N ILE A 55 -1.70 -13.37 -8.86
CA ILE A 55 -1.18 -14.74 -8.94
C ILE A 55 -2.32 -15.68 -9.32
N ASN A 56 -3.47 -15.52 -8.68
CA ASN A 56 -4.67 -16.32 -8.88
C ASN A 56 -5.93 -15.43 -8.92
N LYS A 57 -7.07 -16.00 -9.31
CA LYS A 57 -8.38 -15.30 -9.32
C LYS A 57 -8.82 -14.70 -7.98
N ARG A 58 -8.19 -15.12 -6.87
CA ARG A 58 -8.48 -14.68 -5.51
C ARG A 58 -7.26 -14.17 -4.74
N PHE A 59 -6.04 -14.34 -5.26
CA PHE A 59 -4.83 -13.97 -4.55
C PHE A 59 -3.95 -13.08 -5.41
N SER A 60 -3.57 -11.94 -4.85
CA SER A 60 -2.73 -10.95 -5.50
C SER A 60 -1.64 -10.52 -4.53
N VAL A 61 -0.45 -10.27 -5.06
CA VAL A 61 0.66 -9.68 -4.31
C VAL A 61 1.04 -8.38 -4.97
N GLY A 62 1.58 -7.44 -4.21
CA GLY A 62 1.91 -6.13 -4.72
C GLY A 62 3.00 -5.46 -3.94
N ILE A 63 3.41 -4.31 -4.47
CA ILE A 63 4.30 -3.38 -3.78
C ILE A 63 3.61 -2.02 -3.73
N GLY A 64 3.81 -1.32 -2.64
CA GLY A 64 3.19 -0.04 -2.37
C GLY A 64 4.20 0.95 -1.83
N THR A 65 3.94 2.21 -2.18
CA THR A 65 4.57 3.35 -1.54
C THR A 65 3.51 4.38 -1.16
N GLY A 66 3.86 5.37 -0.35
CA GLY A 66 2.90 6.38 0.05
C GLY A 66 3.50 7.55 0.81
N LEU A 67 2.61 8.34 1.37
CA LEU A 67 2.92 9.42 2.28
C LEU A 67 2.00 9.28 3.49
N SER A 68 2.58 9.12 4.67
CA SER A 68 1.87 9.08 5.94
C SER A 68 2.28 10.29 6.76
N ILE A 69 1.35 11.22 6.97
CA ILE A 69 1.53 12.45 7.74
C ILE A 69 0.87 12.20 9.10
N TYR A 70 1.70 11.92 10.09
CA TYR A 70 1.35 11.95 11.51
C TYR A 70 1.79 13.31 12.05
N GLU A 71 2.69 13.34 13.03
CA GLU A 71 3.48 14.52 13.40
C GLU A 71 4.57 14.85 12.36
N LYS A 72 5.09 13.80 11.72
CA LYS A 72 6.13 13.87 10.69
C LYS A 72 5.63 13.17 9.44
N ALA A 73 6.11 13.65 8.28
CA ALA A 73 5.89 12.98 7.03
C ALA A 73 6.75 11.71 6.97
N LEU A 74 6.15 10.57 6.65
CA LEU A 74 6.80 9.29 6.46
C LEU A 74 6.47 8.73 5.08
N ILE A 75 7.41 8.01 4.49
CA ILE A 75 7.26 7.38 3.18
C ILE A 75 7.32 5.86 3.40
N PRO A 76 6.18 5.19 3.61
CA PRO A 76 6.13 3.73 3.68
C PRO A 76 6.51 3.12 2.35
N LEU A 77 7.44 2.17 2.34
CA LEU A 77 7.71 1.26 1.22
C LEU A 77 7.43 -0.16 1.69
N PHE A 78 6.47 -0.83 1.07
CA PHE A 78 5.96 -2.10 1.58
C PHE A 78 5.58 -3.07 0.47
N ALA A 79 5.65 -4.37 0.79
CA ALA A 79 5.00 -5.42 0.02
C ALA A 79 3.62 -5.69 0.61
N ASP A 80 2.65 -6.02 -0.22
CA ASP A 80 1.27 -6.29 0.19
C ASP A 80 0.80 -7.62 -0.38
N ALA A 81 0.11 -8.42 0.43
CA ALA A 81 -0.56 -9.63 -0.01
C ALA A 81 -2.06 -9.47 0.21
N LYS A 82 -2.86 -9.62 -0.85
CA LYS A 82 -4.31 -9.49 -0.85
C LYS A 82 -4.98 -10.81 -1.20
N PHE A 83 -5.96 -11.21 -0.38
CA PHE A 83 -6.79 -12.39 -0.59
C PHE A 83 -8.27 -12.03 -0.60
N LEU A 84 -8.95 -12.34 -1.71
CA LEU A 84 -10.40 -12.20 -1.86
C LEU A 84 -11.09 -13.40 -1.22
N ILE A 85 -11.90 -13.15 -0.19
CA ILE A 85 -12.57 -14.20 0.60
C ILE A 85 -13.54 -14.98 -0.30
N ILE A 86 -14.28 -14.26 -1.15
CA ILE A 86 -15.19 -14.85 -2.12
C ILE A 86 -14.70 -14.63 -3.56
N LYS A 87 -15.30 -15.36 -4.50
CA LYS A 87 -15.04 -15.13 -5.93
C LYS A 87 -15.43 -13.68 -6.30
N PRO A 88 -14.68 -13.00 -7.19
CA PRO A 88 -14.97 -11.63 -7.60
C PRO A 88 -16.42 -11.46 -8.04
N ARG A 89 -17.13 -10.55 -7.36
CA ARG A 89 -18.51 -10.14 -7.61
C ARG A 89 -18.61 -8.62 -7.47
N LYS A 90 -19.82 -8.07 -7.62
CA LYS A 90 -20.08 -6.64 -7.44
C LYS A 90 -19.63 -6.14 -6.06
N PHE A 91 -19.83 -6.93 -5.01
CA PHE A 91 -19.34 -6.67 -3.65
C PHE A 91 -18.45 -7.84 -3.24
N THR A 92 -17.16 -7.60 -3.05
CA THR A 92 -16.16 -8.64 -2.78
C THR A 92 -15.38 -8.33 -1.51
N PRO A 93 -15.70 -8.98 -0.37
CA PRO A 93 -14.88 -8.89 0.83
C PRO A 93 -13.49 -9.49 0.62
N TYR A 94 -12.49 -8.89 1.24
CA TYR A 94 -11.10 -9.30 1.16
C TYR A 94 -10.37 -9.04 2.47
N ILE A 95 -9.24 -9.72 2.62
CA ILE A 95 -8.23 -9.43 3.63
C ILE A 95 -6.93 -9.10 2.91
N LYS A 96 -6.12 -8.24 3.51
CA LYS A 96 -4.78 -7.95 3.02
C LYS A 96 -3.81 -7.75 4.18
N CYS A 97 -2.53 -7.91 3.90
CA CYS A 97 -1.46 -7.68 4.86
C CYS A 97 -0.28 -7.01 4.15
N GLY A 98 0.01 -5.79 4.56
CA GLY A 98 1.17 -5.03 4.11
C GLY A 98 2.32 -5.15 5.11
N VAL A 99 3.54 -5.39 4.64
CA VAL A 99 4.75 -5.42 5.47
C VAL A 99 5.90 -4.70 4.77
N GLY A 100 6.64 -3.87 5.49
CA GLY A 100 7.70 -3.08 4.90
C GLY A 100 8.44 -2.19 5.88
N TYR A 101 8.94 -1.08 5.34
CA TYR A 101 9.71 -0.09 6.08
C TYR A 101 9.25 1.33 5.70
N SER A 102 8.98 2.15 6.70
CA SER A 102 8.65 3.57 6.54
C SER A 102 9.89 4.42 6.69
N PHE A 103 10.24 5.18 5.65
CA PHE A 103 11.36 6.11 5.69
C PHE A 103 10.91 7.47 6.23
N ALA A 104 11.69 8.04 7.15
CA ALA A 104 11.52 9.42 7.58
C ALA A 104 12.50 10.31 6.79
N PRO A 105 12.03 11.32 6.03
CA PRO A 105 12.88 12.28 5.35
C PRO A 105 13.49 13.32 6.31
N ASP A 106 13.07 13.36 7.58
CA ASP A 106 13.60 14.23 8.61
C ASP A 106 14.93 13.69 9.16
N LYS A 107 15.95 14.56 9.28
CA LYS A 107 17.29 14.22 9.78
C LYS A 107 17.31 13.73 11.23
N ASN A 108 16.26 14.02 11.99
CA ASN A 108 16.15 13.70 13.43
C ASN A 108 15.15 12.57 13.73
N ALA A 109 14.71 11.82 12.73
CA ALA A 109 13.86 10.65 12.93
C ALA A 109 14.40 9.50 12.09
N ASN A 110 14.56 8.33 12.71
CA ASN A 110 14.83 7.13 11.94
C ASN A 110 13.51 6.58 11.40
N GLY A 111 13.61 5.93 10.23
CA GLY A 111 12.51 5.14 9.71
C GLY A 111 12.11 3.99 10.65
N GLY A 112 11.09 3.25 10.25
CA GLY A 112 10.45 2.27 11.11
C GLY A 112 9.90 1.07 10.38
N PHE A 113 9.74 -0.03 11.11
CA PHE A 113 9.03 -1.20 10.59
C PHE A 113 7.55 -0.85 10.34
N TYR A 114 7.03 -1.26 9.19
CA TYR A 114 5.65 -1.05 8.75
C TYR A 114 4.91 -2.40 8.69
N LEU A 115 3.78 -2.51 9.39
CA LEU A 115 2.87 -3.65 9.30
C LEU A 115 1.42 -3.17 9.26
N ASN A 116 0.65 -3.64 8.28
CA ASN A 116 -0.76 -3.30 8.11
C ASN A 116 -1.60 -4.53 7.73
N PRO A 117 -2.01 -5.36 8.71
CA PRO A 117 -3.13 -6.28 8.52
C PRO A 117 -4.43 -5.49 8.39
N SER A 118 -5.22 -5.80 7.35
CA SER A 118 -6.49 -5.14 7.09
C SER A 118 -7.53 -6.08 6.48
N ALA A 119 -8.79 -5.76 6.73
CA ALA A 119 -9.95 -6.38 6.10
C ALA A 119 -10.79 -5.29 5.43
N GLY A 120 -11.41 -5.62 4.31
CA GLY A 120 -12.14 -4.63 3.54
C GLY A 120 -13.09 -5.23 2.53
N VAL A 121 -13.67 -4.35 1.73
CA VAL A 121 -14.55 -4.73 0.63
C VAL A 121 -14.22 -3.93 -0.63
N GLU A 122 -14.19 -4.63 -1.76
CA GLU A 122 -14.15 -4.04 -3.09
C GLU A 122 -15.57 -3.98 -3.67
N TYR A 123 -15.96 -2.80 -4.17
CA TYR A 123 -17.17 -2.57 -4.94
C TYR A 123 -16.82 -2.36 -6.41
N SER A 124 -17.28 -3.25 -7.29
CA SER A 124 -17.03 -3.14 -8.73
C SER A 124 -17.97 -2.10 -9.35
N ILE A 125 -17.39 -1.04 -9.92
CA ILE A 125 -18.16 0.07 -10.52
C ILE A 125 -18.42 -0.20 -12.00
N TYR A 126 -17.35 -0.26 -12.81
CA TYR A 126 -17.45 -0.41 -14.26
C TYR A 126 -16.20 -1.09 -14.83
N LYS A 127 -16.41 -2.16 -15.62
CA LYS A 127 -15.32 -2.99 -16.19
C LYS A 127 -14.30 -3.43 -15.11
N SER A 128 -13.03 -3.08 -15.28
CA SER A 128 -11.93 -3.40 -14.36
C SER A 128 -11.87 -2.49 -13.13
N LYS A 129 -12.60 -1.35 -13.13
CA LYS A 129 -12.50 -0.34 -12.08
C LYS A 129 -13.30 -0.70 -10.84
N LYS A 130 -12.68 -0.57 -9.68
CA LYS A 130 -13.31 -0.86 -8.38
C LYS A 130 -13.05 0.25 -7.37
N LEU A 131 -14.00 0.49 -6.49
CA LEU A 131 -13.79 1.22 -5.23
C LEU A 131 -13.46 0.20 -4.15
N PHE A 132 -12.67 0.56 -3.15
CA PHE A 132 -12.54 -0.25 -1.95
C PHE A 132 -12.60 0.58 -0.69
N LEU A 133 -13.07 -0.06 0.37
CA LEU A 133 -13.00 0.42 1.74
C LEU A 133 -12.30 -0.65 2.57
N ALA A 134 -11.36 -0.25 3.43
CA ALA A 134 -10.61 -1.13 4.30
C ALA A 134 -10.54 -0.56 5.71
N LEU A 135 -10.64 -1.46 6.69
CA LEU A 135 -10.32 -1.22 8.08
C LEU A 135 -9.09 -2.09 8.41
N GLY A 136 -8.07 -1.47 8.98
CA GLY A 136 -6.80 -2.13 9.26
C GLY A 136 -6.20 -1.68 10.56
N TYR A 137 -5.22 -2.44 11.02
CA TYR A 137 -4.36 -2.03 12.11
C TYR A 137 -3.00 -1.68 11.53
N GLU A 138 -2.58 -0.44 11.67
CA GLU A 138 -1.28 0.03 11.22
C GLU A 138 -0.35 0.11 12.42
N SER A 139 0.69 -0.72 12.42
CA SER A 139 1.76 -0.67 13.41
C SER A 139 3.00 -0.09 12.75
N GLN A 140 3.40 1.09 13.21
CA GLN A 140 4.64 1.75 12.81
C GLN A 140 5.54 1.92 14.03
N LYS A 141 6.67 1.22 14.04
CA LYS A 141 7.68 1.37 15.10
C LYS A 141 8.68 2.44 14.69
N LEU A 142 8.60 3.63 15.26
CA LEU A 142 9.58 4.69 15.07
C LEU A 142 10.70 4.56 16.12
N GLU A 143 11.95 4.72 15.69
CA GLU A 143 13.07 4.97 16.60
C GLU A 143 13.40 6.47 16.51
N GLN A 144 13.04 7.24 17.54
CA GLN A 144 13.33 8.66 17.61
C GLN A 144 14.55 8.87 18.52
N LEU A 145 15.62 9.45 17.97
CA LEU A 145 16.73 9.96 18.78
C LEU A 145 16.41 11.40 19.16
N LYS A 146 16.11 11.66 20.43
CA LYS A 146 15.99 13.03 20.96
C LYS A 146 17.34 13.43 21.57
N THR A 147 18.00 14.41 20.95
CA THR A 147 19.14 15.10 21.57
C THR A 147 18.59 16.29 22.37
N GLN A 148 18.40 16.13 23.68
CA GLN A 148 18.08 17.24 24.56
C GLN A 148 19.39 17.96 24.92
N LYS A 149 19.61 19.15 24.36
CA LYS A 149 20.74 20.01 24.76
C LYS A 149 20.33 20.83 25.98
N GLN A 150 20.84 20.46 27.15
CA GLN A 150 20.88 21.35 28.31
C GLN A 150 22.34 21.69 28.61
N SER A 151 22.58 22.97 28.99
CA SER A 151 23.86 23.71 28.98
C SER A 151 25.12 23.03 29.57
N LEU A 152 25.03 21.85 30.21
CA LEU A 152 26.17 21.17 30.83
C LEU A 152 26.21 19.64 30.61
N PHE A 153 25.18 19.02 30.01
CA PHE A 153 25.17 17.56 29.74
C PHE A 153 24.35 17.25 28.47
N THR A 154 24.92 16.44 27.58
CA THR A 154 24.23 15.88 26.41
C THR A 154 23.88 14.43 26.71
N ALA A 155 22.59 14.11 26.82
CA ALA A 155 22.11 12.74 26.91
C ALA A 155 21.25 12.44 25.68
N GLU A 156 21.66 11.45 24.91
CA GLU A 156 20.90 10.92 23.77
C GLU A 156 19.99 9.81 24.30
N PHE A 157 18.68 10.07 24.35
CA PHE A 157 17.71 9.03 24.65
C PHE A 157 17.03 8.58 23.36
N ALA A 158 17.13 7.28 23.07
CA ALA A 158 16.38 6.62 22.01
C ALA A 158 14.95 6.36 22.51
N GLU A 159 14.02 7.25 22.16
CA GLU A 159 12.61 7.07 22.46
C GLU A 159 11.98 6.21 21.36
N LYS A 160 11.55 5.01 21.74
CA LYS A 160 10.94 4.02 20.84
C LYS A 160 9.43 4.29 20.76
N LEU A 161 9.01 5.16 19.85
CA LEU A 161 7.60 5.46 19.65
C LEU A 161 6.93 4.37 18.80
N ILE A 162 6.18 3.50 19.45
CA ILE A 162 5.36 2.48 18.78
C ILE A 162 3.99 3.11 18.50
N HIS A 163 3.76 3.55 17.27
CA HIS A 163 2.46 4.05 16.84
C HIS A 163 1.61 2.86 16.40
N ASN A 164 0.51 2.68 17.12
CA ASN A 164 -0.51 1.66 16.84
C ASN A 164 -1.81 2.40 16.54
N ALA A 165 -2.25 2.34 15.28
CA ALA A 165 -3.40 3.07 14.81
C ALA A 165 -4.41 2.14 14.14
N ILE A 166 -5.70 2.35 14.43
CA ILE A 166 -6.76 1.75 13.64
C ILE A 166 -6.91 2.60 12.38
N SER A 167 -6.48 2.07 11.23
CA SER A 167 -6.54 2.75 9.94
C SER A 167 -7.84 2.46 9.19
N ILE A 168 -8.46 3.50 8.66
CA ILE A 168 -9.59 3.45 7.73
C ILE A 168 -9.10 3.99 6.38
N LYS A 169 -9.19 3.19 5.32
CA LYS A 169 -8.70 3.53 3.98
C LYS A 169 -9.81 3.39 2.95
N ILE A 170 -9.97 4.41 2.11
CA ILE A 170 -10.84 4.37 0.93
C ILE A 170 -9.98 4.60 -0.31
N GLY A 171 -10.26 3.86 -1.38
CA GLY A 171 -9.44 3.94 -2.57
C GLY A 171 -10.09 3.43 -3.84
N PHE A 172 -9.37 3.60 -4.94
CA PHE A 172 -9.74 3.17 -6.27
C PHE A 172 -8.73 2.16 -6.78
N ILE A 173 -9.22 1.20 -7.55
CA ILE A 173 -8.47 0.19 -8.27
C ILE A 173 -8.78 0.38 -9.76
N PHE A 174 -7.73 0.49 -10.57
CA PHE A 174 -7.76 0.74 -12.01
C PHE A 174 -7.39 -0.52 -12.78
#